data_AF-A0A3L6ZSQ3-F1
#
_entry.id   AF-A0A3L6ZSQ3-F1
#
_cell.length_a   1.000
_cell.length_b   1.000
_cell.length_c   1.000
_cell.angle_alpha   90.00
_cell.angle_beta   90.00
_cell.angle_gamma   90.00
#
_symmetry.space_group_name_H-M   'P 1'
#
loop_
_entity.id
_entity.type
_entity.pdbx_description
1 polymer ?
#
loop_
_entity_poly.entity_id
_entity_poly.type
_entity_poly.pdbx_seq_one_letter_code
_entity_poly.pdbx_strand_id
1 'polypeptide(L)' 'MGNSERAAAQICRLLEEQDRSVAWLARTTGISYKRLLAEVKHQSTRLSLVTTMAACEALGLTLPEIISSETSAA' A
#
# COMPACT_ATOMS: atom_id res chain seq x y z
N MET A 1 2.52 -16.37 -4.01
CA MET A 1 2.41 -14.91 -3.85
C MET A 1 2.84 -14.56 -2.44
N GLY A 2 3.91 -13.78 -2.27
CA GLY A 2 4.45 -13.41 -0.96
C GLY A 2 3.62 -12.34 -0.26
N ASN A 3 3.77 -12.17 1.06
CA ASN A 3 3.03 -11.16 1.84
C ASN A 3 3.26 -9.74 1.32
N SER A 4 4.48 -9.44 0.87
CA SER A 4 4.84 -8.15 0.28
C SER A 4 4.09 -7.86 -1.03
N GLU A 5 3.94 -8.86 -1.90
CA GLU A 5 3.22 -8.72 -3.17
C GLU A 5 1.73 -8.51 -2.94
N ARG A 6 1.14 -9.26 -1.99
CA ARG A 6 -0.27 -9.10 -1.60
C ARG A 6 -0.53 -7.71 -1.04
N ALA A 7 0.33 -7.24 -0.13
CA ALA A 7 0.19 -5.91 0.45
C ALA A 7 0.37 -4.79 -0.61
N ALA A 8 1.33 -4.91 -1.53
CA ALA A 8 1.51 -3.93 -2.59
C ALA A 8 0.30 -3.87 -3.54
N ALA A 9 -0.27 -5.04 -3.90
CA ALA A 9 -1.48 -5.13 -4.71
C ALA A 9 -2.70 -4.54 -3.98
N GLN A 10 -2.85 -4.83 -2.68
CA GLN A 10 -3.94 -4.29 -1.86
C GLN A 10 -3.83 -2.77 -1.72
N ILE A 11 -2.64 -2.22 -1.50
CA ILE A 11 -2.40 -0.77 -1.50
C ILE A 11 -2.81 -0.16 -2.84
N CYS A 12 -2.40 -0.74 -3.97
CA CYS A 12 -2.78 -0.24 -5.30
C CYS A 12 -4.29 -0.23 -5.48
N ARG A 13 -4.95 -1.34 -5.15
CA ARG A 13 -6.41 -1.48 -5.25
C ARG A 13 -7.14 -0.43 -4.42
N LEU A 14 -6.74 -0.24 -3.17
CA LEU A 14 -7.38 0.74 -2.28
C LEU A 14 -7.15 2.19 -2.73
N LEU A 15 -5.98 2.47 -3.30
CA LEU A 15 -5.72 3.77 -3.92
C LEU A 15 -6.69 4.00 -5.09
N GLU A 16 -6.89 3.01 -5.95
CA GLU A 16 -7.84 3.09 -7.07
C GLU A 16 -9.30 3.21 -6.59
N GLU A 17 -9.73 2.41 -5.61
CA GLU A 17 -11.08 2.45 -5.03
C GLU A 17 -11.41 3.81 -4.38
N GLN A 18 -10.41 4.52 -3.86
CA GLN A 18 -10.58 5.84 -3.23
C GLN A 18 -10.26 7.02 -4.17
N ASP A 19 -10.05 6.77 -5.47
CA ASP A 19 -9.60 7.77 -6.46
C ASP A 19 -8.33 8.54 -6.02
N ARG A 20 -7.41 7.82 -5.37
CA ARG A 20 -6.13 8.33 -4.87
C ARG A 20 -4.99 7.81 -5.74
N SER A 21 -3.98 8.65 -5.91
CA SER A 21 -2.77 8.28 -6.66
C SER A 21 -1.61 7.89 -5.74
N VAL A 22 -0.59 7.24 -6.31
CA VAL A 22 0.69 7.03 -5.61
C VAL A 22 1.34 8.36 -5.22
N ALA A 23 1.08 9.45 -5.97
CA ALA A 23 1.56 10.79 -5.63
C ALA A 23 0.84 11.36 -4.40
N TRP A 24 -0.45 11.06 -4.24
CA TRP A 24 -1.18 11.36 -3.01
C TRP A 24 -0.54 10.63 -1.82
N LEU A 25 -0.26 9.33 -1.95
CA LEU A 25 0.37 8.55 -0.89
C LEU A 25 1.76 9.09 -0.51
N ALA A 26 2.55 9.51 -1.50
CA ALA A 26 3.85 10.14 -1.29
C ALA A 26 3.74 11.43 -0.46
N ARG A 27 2.74 12.27 -0.76
CA ARG A 27 2.50 13.52 -0.04
C ARG A 27 2.03 13.26 1.39
N THR A 28 1.16 12.27 1.60
CA THR A 28 0.60 11.95 2.91
C THR A 28 1.64 11.31 3.84
N THR A 29 2.48 10.41 3.31
CA THR A 29 3.43 9.63 4.12
C THR A 29 4.82 10.24 4.22
N GLY A 30 5.15 11.22 3.35
CA GLY A 30 6.51 11.73 3.19
C GLY A 30 7.48 10.76 2.50
N ILE A 31 7.03 9.57 2.09
CA ILE A 31 7.86 8.62 1.35
C ILE A 31 8.02 9.11 -0.08
N SER A 32 9.25 9.12 -0.59
CA SER A 32 9.53 9.60 -1.94
C SER A 32 8.69 8.87 -2.99
N TYR A 33 8.13 9.63 -3.94
CA TYR A 33 7.32 9.08 -5.02
C TYR A 33 8.02 7.98 -5.81
N LYS A 34 9.32 8.14 -6.09
CA LYS A 34 10.15 7.14 -6.79
C LYS A 34 10.17 5.80 -6.05
N ARG A 35 10.29 5.82 -4.72
CA ARG A 35 10.29 4.61 -3.89
C ARG A 35 8.92 3.94 -3.90
N LEU A 36 7.84 4.72 -3.75
CA LEU A 36 6.48 4.16 -3.80
C LEU A 36 6.15 3.55 -5.17
N LEU A 37 6.58 4.17 -6.27
CA LEU A 37 6.42 3.55 -7.59
C LEU A 37 7.12 2.19 -7.68
N ALA A 38 8.36 2.09 -7.18
CA ALA A 38 9.10 0.85 -7.18
C ALA A 38 8.44 -0.23 -6.30
N GLU A 39 8.06 0.12 -5.07
CA GLU A 39 7.57 -0.83 -4.07
C GLU A 39 6.10 -1.21 -4.25
N VAL A 40 5.25 -0.27 -4.67
CA VAL A 40 3.79 -0.44 -4.70
C VAL A 40 3.31 -0.70 -6.12
N LYS A 41 3.66 0.17 -7.09
CA LYS A 41 3.09 0.12 -8.44
C LYS A 41 3.77 -0.89 -9.37
N HIS A 42 5.09 -1.02 -9.31
CA HIS A 42 5.84 -1.97 -10.13
C HIS A 42 5.91 -3.37 -9.53
N GLN A 43 5.14 -3.65 -8.47
CA GLN A 43 5.10 -4.93 -7.79
C GLN A 43 6.52 -5.47 -7.51
N SER A 44 7.39 -4.63 -6.94
CA SER A 44 8.70 -5.12 -6.51
C SER A 44 8.53 -6.32 -5.60
N THR A 45 9.47 -7.26 -5.69
CA THR A 45 9.52 -8.46 -4.85
C THR A 45 9.59 -8.15 -3.34
N ARG A 46 9.83 -6.88 -2.97
CA ARG A 46 10.02 -6.47 -1.57
C ARG A 46 9.40 -5.10 -1.27
N LEU A 47 8.14 -5.11 -0.85
CA LEU A 47 7.53 -4.00 -0.11
C LEU A 47 8.18 -3.90 1.27
N SER A 48 8.69 -2.72 1.62
CA SER A 48 9.35 -2.51 2.91
C SER A 48 8.32 -2.29 4.03
N LEU A 49 8.63 -2.75 5.24
CA LEU A 49 7.75 -2.59 6.42
C LEU A 49 7.41 -1.11 6.69
N VAL A 50 8.37 -0.21 6.46
CA VAL A 50 8.17 1.25 6.59
C VAL A 50 7.08 1.74 5.64
N THR A 51 7.13 1.34 4.37
CA THR A 51 6.10 1.68 3.39
C THR A 51 4.76 1.05 3.75
N THR A 52 4.75 -0.22 4.20
CA THR A 52 3.53 -0.90 4.63
C THR A 52 2.85 -0.17 5.77
N MET A 53 3.59 0.17 6.84
CA MET A 53 3.03 0.87 8.00
C MET A 53 2.54 2.28 7.66
N ALA A 54 3.30 3.02 6.85
CA ALA A 54 2.88 4.35 6.43
C ALA A 54 1.62 4.31 5.54
N ALA A 55 1.50 3.29 4.68
CA ALA A 55 0.30 3.08 3.88
C ALA A 55 -0.91 2.68 4.74
N CYS A 56 -0.71 1.82 5.75
CA CYS A 56 -1.74 1.50 6.75
C CYS A 56 -2.29 2.77 7.40
N GLU A 57 -1.42 3.62 7.94
CA GLU A 57 -1.83 4.88 8.58
C GLU A 57 -2.56 5.81 7.61
N ALA A 58 -2.02 6.01 6.39
CA ALA A 58 -2.62 6.88 5.39
C ALA A 58 -3.99 6.39 4.89
N LEU A 59 -4.19 5.07 4.81
CA LEU A 59 -5.43 4.45 4.33
C LEU A 59 -6.41 4.12 5.46
N GLY A 60 -6.04 4.35 6.73
CA GLY A 60 -6.87 4.04 7.88
C GLY A 60 -7.04 2.54 8.12
N LEU A 61 -6.01 1.74 7.85
CA LEU A 61 -6.03 0.28 7.93
C LEU A 61 -5.00 -0.23 8.93
N THR A 62 -5.21 -1.45 9.39
CA THR A 62 -4.22 -2.21 10.16
C THR A 62 -3.32 -3.06 9.25
N LEU A 63 -2.19 -3.52 9.79
CA LEU A 63 -1.28 -4.43 9.07
C LEU A 63 -1.95 -5.74 8.63
N PRO A 64 -2.79 -6.41 9.44
CA PRO A 64 -3.54 -7.57 8.97
C PRO A 64 -4.45 -7.26 7.78
N GLU A 65 -5.17 -6.14 7.80
CA GLU A 65 -6.10 -5.74 6.72
C GLU A 65 -5.38 -5.41 5.41
N ILE A 66 -4.14 -4.90 5.46
CA ILE A 66 -3.38 -4.60 4.25
C ILE A 66 -2.74 -5.85 3.64
N ILE A 67 -2.40 -6.86 4.47
CA ILE A 67 -1.79 -8.12 4.03
C ILE A 67 -2.85 -9.11 3.57
N SER A 68 -4.02 -9.09 4.21
CA SER A 68 -5.17 -9.91 3.87
C SER A 68 -5.98 -9.23 2.76
N SER A 69 -6.13 -9.91 1.64
CA SER A 69 -7.00 -9.50 0.53
C SER A 69 -8.50 -9.69 0.82
N GLU A 70 -8.85 -10.18 2.01
CA GLU A 70 -10.23 -10.28 2.49
C GLU A 70 -10.57 -8.98 3.23
N THR A 71 -11.15 -8.03 2.50
CA THR A 71 -11.86 -6.92 3.11
C THR A 71 -12.98 -7.54 3.95
N SER A 72 -12.79 -7.58 5.27
CA SER A 72 -13.83 -8.04 6.19
C SER A 72 -14.98 -7.05 6.10
N ALA A 73 -16.05 -7.42 5.39
CA ALA A 73 -17.33 -6.76 5.48
C ALA A 73 -17.99 -7.22 6.78
N ALA A 74 -17.91 -6.41 7.84
CA ALA A 74 -18.76 -6.48 9.03
C ALA A 74 -18.76 -5.13 9.76
#